data_AF-A0A2E6AD28-F1
#
_entry.id   AF-A0A2E6AD28-F1
#
_cell.length_a   1.000
_cell.length_b   1.000
_cell.length_c   1.000
_cell.angle_alpha   90.00
_cell.angle_beta   90.00
_cell.angle_gamma   90.00
#
_symmetry.space_group_name_H-M   'P 1'
#
loop_
_entity.id
_entity.type
_entity.pdbx_description
1 polymer ?
#
loop_
_entity_poly.entity_id
_entity_poly.type
_entity_poly.pdbx_seq_one_letter_code
_entity_poly.pdbx_strand_id
1 'polypeptide(L)' 'MNQYKRMKISNIKIIEDNEKFVICTGDKKTGSHPKIYLNLQGEDSSIECYYCGKTFIHKSKYKKK' A
#
# COMPACT_ATOMS: atom_id res chain seq x y z
N MET A 1 5.51 14.25 25.68
CA MET A 1 6.49 13.59 24.79
C MET A 1 5.74 12.87 23.68
N ASN A 2 5.55 13.54 22.54
CA ASN A 2 4.79 12.98 21.42
C ASN A 2 5.74 12.08 20.61
N GLN A 3 5.68 10.77 20.87
CA GLN A 3 6.57 9.80 20.23
C GLN A 3 6.04 9.50 18.84
N TYR A 4 6.44 10.32 17.85
CA TYR A 4 6.28 10.02 16.43
C TYR A 4 7.05 8.73 16.14
N LYS A 5 6.32 7.63 16.32
CA LYS A 5 6.70 6.26 16.03
C LYS A 5 7.25 6.26 14.62
N ARG A 6 8.58 6.13 14.50
CA ARG A 6 9.32 6.00 13.24
C ARG A 6 8.44 5.26 12.22
N MET A 7 8.02 5.95 11.16
CA MET A 7 7.35 5.36 10.01
C MET A 7 8.26 4.24 9.49
N LYS A 8 8.02 3.00 9.95
CA LYS A 8 8.66 1.84 9.35
C LYS A 8 8.06 1.73 7.97
N ILE A 9 8.91 1.92 6.96
CA ILE A 9 8.67 1.71 5.52
C ILE A 9 8.41 0.20 5.24
N SER A 10 7.71 -0.50 6.14
CA SER A 10 7.66 -1.97 6.15
C SER A 10 6.38 -2.55 5.56
N ASN A 11 5.43 -1.71 5.14
CA ASN A 11 4.15 -2.16 4.59
C ASN A 11 3.86 -1.62 3.18
N ILE A 12 4.91 -1.49 2.35
CA ILE A 12 4.78 -1.08 0.95
C ILE A 12 4.85 -2.33 0.07
N LYS A 13 3.90 -2.47 -0.85
CA LYS A 13 3.93 -3.43 -1.96
C LYS A 13 4.10 -2.68 -3.27
N ILE A 14 5.20 -2.97 -3.96
CA ILE A 14 5.46 -2.43 -5.30
C ILE A 14 4.70 -3.28 -6.32
N ILE A 15 4.05 -2.63 -7.27
CA ILE A 15 3.21 -3.24 -8.31
C ILE A 15 3.59 -2.74 -9.70
N GLU A 16 3.21 -3.47 -10.75
CA GLU A 16 3.52 -3.05 -12.13
C GLU A 16 2.75 -1.78 -12.50
N ASP A 17 3.35 -0.93 -13.33
CA ASP A 17 2.76 0.37 -13.73
C ASP A 17 1.47 0.22 -14.57
N ASN A 18 1.22 -0.97 -15.14
CA ASN A 18 -0.01 -1.27 -15.89
C ASN A 18 -1.17 -1.72 -14.99
N GLU A 19 -0.94 -1.98 -13.70
CA GLU A 19 -1.99 -2.40 -12.78
C GLU A 19 -2.86 -1.20 -12.37
N LYS A 20 -4.10 -1.20 -12.85
CA LYS A 20 -5.11 -0.17 -12.52
C LYS A 20 -5.81 -0.42 -11.20
N PHE A 21 -5.81 -1.67 -10.73
CA PHE A 21 -6.47 -2.09 -9.50
C PHE A 21 -5.62 -3.13 -8.80
N VAL A 22 -5.69 -3.14 -7.47
CA VAL A 22 -5.09 -4.19 -6.65
C VAL A 22 -6.12 -4.82 -5.74
N ILE A 23 -5.96 -6.12 -5.52
CA ILE A 23 -6.76 -6.88 -4.58
C ILE A 23 -5.99 -6.99 -3.27
N CYS A 24 -6.63 -6.61 -2.17
CA CYS A 24 -6.08 -6.79 -0.83
C CYS A 24 -7.00 -7.68 0.02
N THR A 25 -6.42 -8.66 0.70
CA THR A 25 -7.10 -9.55 1.67
C THR A 25 -6.43 -9.49 3.04
N GLY A 26 -5.56 -8.50 3.25
CA GLY A 26 -4.68 -8.42 4.40
C GLY A 26 -3.57 -9.47 4.38
N ASP A 27 -2.83 -9.56 5.48
CA ASP A 27 -1.85 -10.62 5.72
C ASP A 27 -1.66 -10.88 7.22
N LYS A 28 -0.85 -11.89 7.55
CA LYS A 28 -0.58 -12.29 8.94
C LYS A 28 0.11 -11.21 9.78
N LYS A 29 0.77 -10.21 9.17
CA LYS A 29 1.52 -9.15 9.88
C LYS A 29 0.66 -7.91 10.14
N THR A 30 -0.26 -7.61 9.23
CA THR A 30 -1.04 -6.37 9.19
C THR A 30 -2.53 -6.56 9.48
N GLY A 31 -2.95 -7.82 9.62
CA GLY A 31 -4.33 -8.23 9.85
C GLY A 31 -4.99 -8.70 8.57
N SER A 32 -5.69 -9.84 8.65
CA SER A 32 -6.52 -10.36 7.56
C SER A 32 -7.86 -9.60 7.53
N HIS A 33 -8.37 -9.34 6.34
CA HIS A 33 -9.68 -8.71 6.14
C HIS A 33 -10.37 -9.28 4.89
N PRO A 34 -11.68 -9.06 4.71
CA PRO A 34 -12.38 -9.45 3.49
C PRO A 34 -11.70 -8.92 2.23
N LYS A 35 -11.88 -9.63 1.11
CA LYS A 35 -11.31 -9.21 -0.17
C LYS A 35 -11.84 -7.83 -0.57
N ILE A 36 -10.95 -6.89 -0.86
CA ILE A 36 -11.28 -5.57 -1.40
C ILE A 36 -10.53 -5.28 -2.69
N TYR A 37 -11.07 -4.34 -3.45
CA TYR A 37 -10.48 -3.80 -4.66
C TYR A 37 -10.11 -2.34 -4.40
N LEU A 38 -8.84 -1.99 -4.64
CA LEU A 38 -8.33 -0.63 -4.51
C LEU A 38 -7.98 -0.11 -5.91
N ASN A 39 -8.48 1.07 -6.26
CA ASN A 39 -8.21 1.71 -7.55
C ASN A 39 -6.92 2.53 -7.48
N LEU A 40 -6.00 2.29 -8.42
CA LEU A 40 -4.69 2.93 -8.53
C LEU A 40 -4.61 3.95 -9.67
N GLN A 41 -5.70 4.20 -10.38
CA GLN A 41 -5.77 5.20 -11.46
C GLN A 41 -5.77 6.66 -10.96
N GLY A 42 -5.48 6.89 -9.67
CA GLY A 42 -5.34 8.23 -9.10
C GLY A 42 -4.01 8.89 -9.46
N GLU A 43 -3.95 10.21 -9.28
CA GLU A 43 -2.79 11.06 -9.64
C GLU A 43 -1.50 10.65 -8.91
N ASP A 44 -1.63 10.15 -7.68
CA ASP A 44 -0.51 9.76 -6.83
C ASP A 44 0.09 8.38 -7.15
N SER A 45 -0.55 7.60 -8.05
CA SER A 45 -0.10 6.26 -8.47
C SER A 45 0.25 5.33 -7.29
N SER A 46 -0.36 5.60 -6.14
CA SER A 46 -0.21 4.87 -4.90
C SER A 46 -1.51 4.92 -4.10
N ILE A 47 -1.78 3.86 -3.35
CA ILE A 47 -2.99 3.78 -2.51
C ILE A 47 -2.70 2.99 -1.25
N GLU A 48 -3.23 3.44 -0.12
CA GLU A 48 -3.17 2.70 1.14
C GLU A 48 -4.46 1.91 1.37
N CYS A 49 -4.32 0.64 1.75
CA CYS A 49 -5.44 -0.15 2.21
C CYS A 49 -5.94 0.37 3.56
N TYR A 50 -7.16 0.86 3.61
CA TYR A 50 -7.80 1.40 4.82
C TYR A 50 -8.08 0.35 5.91
N TYR A 51 -7.96 -0.96 5.62
CA TYR A 51 -8.09 -2.01 6.64
C TYR A 51 -6.76 -2.40 7.29
N CYS A 52 -5.70 -2.60 6.48
CA CYS A 52 -4.43 -3.16 6.96
C CYS A 52 -3.24 -2.18 6.84
N GLY A 53 -3.48 -0.94 6.40
CA GLY A 53 -2.47 0.11 6.26
C GLY A 53 -1.36 -0.22 5.25
N LYS A 54 -1.63 -1.13 4.30
CA LYS A 54 -0.67 -1.54 3.26
C LYS A 54 -0.71 -0.58 2.10
N THR A 55 0.42 0.03 1.80
CA THR A 55 0.55 0.96 0.67
C THR A 55 0.95 0.19 -0.57
N PHE A 56 0.20 0.34 -1.65
CA PHE A 56 0.54 -0.17 -2.97
C PHE A 56 1.06 0.99 -3.80
N ILE A 57 2.18 0.79 -4.50
CA ILE A 57 2.81 1.84 -5.30
C ILE A 57 3.33 1.28 -6.62
N HIS A 58 3.10 2.00 -7.70
CA HIS A 58 3.67 1.70 -9.01
C HIS A 58 5.21 1.74 -9.00
N LYS A 59 5.86 0.78 -9.68
CA LYS A 59 7.32 0.67 -9.76
C LYS A 59 7.98 1.98 -10.18
N SER A 60 7.44 2.64 -11.19
CA SER A 60 7.95 3.91 -11.73
C SER A 60 8.00 5.04 -10.70
N LYS A 61 7.17 4.98 -9.65
CA LYS A 61 7.03 6.01 -8.62
C LYS A 61 7.79 5.65 -7.34
N TYR A 62 8.15 4.39 -7.17
CA TYR A 62 8.93 3.95 -6.03
C TYR A 62 10.41 4.35 -6.18
N LYS A 63 10.78 5.49 -5.58
CA LYS A 63 12.19 5.91 -5.46
C LYS A 63 12.82 5.21 -4.26
N LYS A 64 13.67 4.21 -4.52
CA LYS A 64 14.52 3.60 -3.50
C LYS A 64 15.57 4.65 -3.09
N LYS A 65 15.51 5.10 -1.84
CA LYS A 65 16.46 6.08 -1.28
C LYS A 65 17.66 5.35 -0.68
#